data_AF-A0A4Q2XBR6-F1
#
_entry.id   AF-A0A4Q2XBR6-F1
#
_cell.length_a   1.000
_cell.length_b   1.000
_cell.length_c   1.000
_cell.angle_alpha   90.00
_cell.angle_beta   90.00
_cell.angle_gamma   90.00
#
_symmetry.space_group_name_H-M   'P 1'
#
loop_
_entity.id
_entity.type
_entity.pdbx_description
1 polymer ?
#
loop_
_entity_poly.entity_id
_entity_poly.type
_entity_poly.pdbx_seq_one_letter_code
_entity_poly.pdbx_strand_id
1 'polypeptide(L)'
;MNLPSNHPCPCCGYRTYRQPAGGTMQICPVCVWEDAPGEYPYNNSNNVSLVEGQRRFLTHGACEPELESLVRKPLPEEERSTHWMSIDQLRGRIIQSIEEAFHDITRDGGTTLHQMDLVDGGWPVLDSAWKEAAAQDPELRWKYIPAEKLSKFHMSLVFLDDKGYLFYLPAFMRHALMTATSDLSCSEHEGALWSIDSGPGDKYRRDAFAKLNTPQRQAIAAFVQIFILCAEDCLSCHCRKKETQNNWNADLPSFFKLALT
;
A
#
# COMPACT_ATOMS: atom_id res chain seq x y z
N MET A 1 -2.89 -23.05 32.23
CA MET A 1 -4.08 -23.29 31.40
C MET A 1 -3.66 -23.11 29.95
N ASN A 2 -3.84 -24.12 29.10
CA ASN A 2 -3.60 -23.96 27.65
C ASN A 2 -4.71 -23.10 27.07
N LEU A 3 -4.39 -21.88 26.62
CA LEU A 3 -5.33 -21.04 25.90
C LEU A 3 -5.67 -21.73 24.56
N PRO A 4 -6.95 -21.76 24.16
CA PRO A 4 -7.33 -22.31 22.86
C PRO A 4 -6.73 -21.46 21.73
N SER A 5 -6.29 -22.12 20.66
CA SER A 5 -5.85 -21.42 19.44
C SER A 5 -7.06 -20.75 18.79
N ASN A 6 -7.03 -19.43 18.62
CA ASN A 6 -8.13 -18.65 18.04
C ASN A 6 -7.65 -17.48 17.17
N HIS A 7 -6.34 -17.34 16.94
CA HIS A 7 -5.79 -16.26 16.13
C HIS A 7 -5.30 -16.79 14.78
N PRO A 8 -5.61 -16.10 13.67
CA PRO A 8 -5.24 -16.57 12.34
C PRO A 8 -3.72 -16.47 12.14
N CYS A 9 -3.13 -17.51 11.57
CA CYS A 9 -1.79 -17.44 11.02
C CYS A 9 -1.78 -16.40 9.88
N PRO A 10 -0.83 -15.47 9.83
CA PRO A 10 -0.82 -14.41 8.82
C PRO A 10 -0.52 -14.97 7.41
N CYS A 11 0.10 -16.15 7.31
CA CYS A 11 0.37 -16.84 6.05
C CYS A 11 -0.83 -17.58 5.47
N CYS A 12 -1.53 -18.41 6.25
CA CYS A 12 -2.61 -19.25 5.72
C CYS A 12 -4.03 -18.81 6.14
N GLY A 13 -4.16 -18.00 7.19
CA GLY A 13 -5.43 -17.52 7.72
C GLY A 13 -6.18 -18.48 8.63
N TYR A 14 -5.67 -19.70 8.84
CA TYR A 14 -6.25 -20.67 9.78
C TYR A 14 -5.94 -20.29 11.23
N ARG A 15 -6.90 -20.47 12.14
CA ARG A 15 -6.80 -20.06 13.56
C ARG A 15 -5.92 -20.98 14.40
N THR A 16 -4.63 -21.05 14.08
CA THR A 16 -3.66 -21.94 14.74
C THR A 16 -2.93 -21.28 15.90
N TYR A 17 -2.94 -19.95 16.01
CA TYR A 17 -2.16 -19.21 17.01
C TYR A 17 -2.95 -18.97 18.29
N ARG A 18 -2.21 -18.91 19.41
CA ARG A 18 -2.77 -18.68 20.75
C ARG A 18 -2.82 -17.21 21.11
N GLN A 19 -2.06 -16.38 20.40
CA GLN A 19 -2.00 -14.93 20.55
C GLN A 19 -2.04 -14.30 19.13
N PRO A 20 -2.43 -13.02 19.00
CA PRO A 20 -2.30 -12.31 17.74
C PRO A 20 -0.86 -12.39 17.19
N ALA A 21 -0.73 -12.55 15.88
CA ALA A 21 0.56 -12.59 15.21
C ALA A 21 1.33 -11.27 15.39
N GLY A 22 2.65 -11.31 15.28
CA GLY A 22 3.52 -10.17 15.51
C GLY A 22 4.80 -10.52 16.27
N GLY A 23 5.34 -11.71 16.05
CA GLY A 23 6.57 -12.16 16.70
C GLY A 23 6.36 -13.09 17.90
N THR A 24 5.30 -13.91 17.87
CA THR A 24 4.98 -14.88 18.94
C THR A 24 5.90 -16.10 18.99
N MET A 25 6.81 -16.27 18.01
CA MET A 25 7.63 -17.46 17.78
C MET A 25 6.82 -18.75 17.54
N GLN A 26 5.51 -18.63 17.26
CA GLN A 26 4.68 -19.79 16.96
C GLN A 26 4.88 -20.25 15.52
N ILE A 27 5.03 -21.56 15.32
CA ILE A 27 5.02 -22.18 13.99
C ILE A 27 3.60 -22.66 13.69
N CYS A 28 3.06 -22.25 12.55
CA CYS A 28 1.75 -22.70 12.09
C CYS A 28 1.83 -24.16 11.60
N PRO A 29 1.13 -25.13 12.20
CA PRO A 29 1.20 -26.53 11.76
C PRO A 29 0.48 -26.78 10.41
N VAL A 30 -0.30 -25.81 9.92
CA VAL A 30 -1.04 -25.93 8.66
C VAL A 30 -0.21 -25.49 7.46
N CYS A 31 0.68 -24.52 7.62
CA CYS A 31 1.49 -24.00 6.52
C CYS A 31 3.00 -23.93 6.81
N VAL A 32 3.42 -24.23 8.03
CA VAL A 32 4.80 -24.17 8.55
C VAL A 32 5.39 -22.75 8.68
N TRP A 33 4.58 -21.71 8.51
CA TRP A 33 5.04 -20.33 8.74
C TRP A 33 5.43 -20.11 10.22
N GLU A 34 6.65 -19.64 10.47
CA GLU A 34 7.08 -19.20 11.80
C GLU A 34 6.75 -17.72 12.01
N ASP A 35 6.04 -17.37 13.07
CA ASP A 35 5.79 -15.98 13.49
C ASP A 35 6.94 -15.44 14.34
N ALA A 36 8.15 -15.46 13.79
CA ALA A 36 9.32 -14.94 14.50
C ALA A 36 9.31 -13.41 14.60
N PRO A 37 9.83 -12.84 15.70
CA PRO A 37 9.98 -11.41 15.86
C PRO A 37 11.03 -10.90 14.88
N GLY A 38 10.64 -9.84 14.21
CA GLY A 38 11.36 -9.20 13.13
C GLY A 38 10.43 -8.17 12.52
N GLU A 39 10.98 -7.18 11.82
CA GLU A 39 10.14 -6.32 11.00
C GLU A 39 9.67 -7.15 9.80
N TYR A 40 8.39 -7.05 9.47
CA TYR A 40 7.81 -7.66 8.28
C TYR A 40 8.42 -7.04 7.01
N PRO A 41 8.60 -7.78 5.88
CA PRO A 41 8.07 -9.11 5.53
C PRO A 41 8.98 -10.35 5.71
N TYR A 42 10.23 -10.24 6.11
CA TYR A 42 11.17 -11.29 6.49
C TYR A 42 11.41 -11.28 7.99
N ASN A 43 10.88 -12.28 8.67
CA ASN A 43 11.53 -12.70 9.89
C ASN A 43 12.72 -13.60 9.48
N ASN A 44 13.88 -13.43 10.10
CA ASN A 44 15.08 -14.24 9.81
C ASN A 44 14.92 -15.74 10.13
N SER A 45 13.70 -16.20 10.42
CA SER A 45 13.35 -17.59 10.68
C SER A 45 12.75 -18.30 9.47
N ASN A 46 12.09 -17.60 8.54
CA ASN A 46 11.60 -18.19 7.29
C ASN A 46 12.56 -17.85 6.13
N ASN A 47 12.73 -18.76 5.17
CA ASN A 47 13.60 -18.48 4.00
C ASN A 47 12.91 -17.60 2.94
N VAL A 48 11.65 -17.22 3.18
CA VAL A 48 10.82 -16.45 2.26
C VAL A 48 10.09 -15.33 2.98
N SER A 49 9.77 -14.26 2.24
CA SER A 49 8.92 -13.18 2.73
C SER A 49 7.50 -13.68 3.00
N LEU A 50 6.71 -12.97 3.83
CA LEU A 50 5.32 -13.38 4.06
C LEU A 50 4.48 -13.37 2.78
N VAL A 51 4.71 -12.41 1.88
CA VAL A 51 4.04 -12.36 0.57
C VAL A 51 4.29 -13.65 -0.20
N GLU A 52 5.55 -14.08 -0.24
CA GLU A 52 5.94 -15.29 -0.95
C GLU A 52 5.42 -16.55 -0.26
N GLY A 53 5.49 -16.61 1.07
CA GLY A 53 4.90 -17.68 1.87
C GLY A 53 3.39 -17.84 1.65
N GLN A 54 2.64 -16.72 1.60
CA GLN A 54 1.20 -16.72 1.29
C GLN A 54 0.92 -17.28 -0.11
N ARG A 55 1.69 -16.86 -1.13
CA ARG A 55 1.55 -17.36 -2.51
C ARG A 55 1.85 -18.85 -2.61
N ARG A 56 2.93 -19.29 -1.98
CA ARG A 56 3.34 -20.69 -1.93
C ARG A 56 2.30 -21.54 -1.21
N PHE A 57 1.79 -21.07 -0.07
CA PHE A 57 0.72 -21.78 0.64
C PHE A 57 -0.54 -21.93 -0.24
N LEU A 58 -0.95 -20.85 -0.91
CA LEU A 58 -2.11 -20.88 -1.80
C LEU A 58 -1.95 -21.84 -2.99
N THR A 59 -0.71 -22.13 -3.41
CA THR A 59 -0.40 -22.98 -4.57
C THR A 59 -0.05 -24.43 -4.18
N HIS A 60 0.67 -24.61 -3.07
CA HIS A 60 1.30 -25.88 -2.65
C HIS A 60 0.80 -26.40 -1.30
N GLY A 61 0.08 -25.59 -0.51
CA GLY A 61 -0.36 -25.97 0.84
C GLY A 61 0.70 -25.81 1.94
N ALA A 62 1.90 -25.34 1.61
CA ALA A 62 2.98 -25.01 2.55
C ALA A 62 3.59 -23.64 2.19
N CYS A 63 4.09 -22.88 3.19
CA CYS A 63 4.75 -21.60 2.94
C CYS A 63 6.12 -21.77 2.27
N GLU A 64 6.76 -22.93 2.47
CA GLU A 64 7.95 -23.38 1.78
C GLU A 64 7.69 -24.82 1.29
N PRO A 65 7.72 -25.09 -0.04
CA PRO A 65 7.43 -26.43 -0.58
C PRO A 65 8.28 -27.55 0.03
N GLU A 66 9.51 -27.24 0.42
CA GLU A 66 10.45 -28.17 1.05
C GLU A 66 9.93 -28.68 2.42
N LEU A 67 9.05 -27.92 3.07
CA LEU A 67 8.46 -28.24 4.37
C LEU A 67 7.10 -28.94 4.25
N GLU A 68 6.64 -29.31 3.05
CA GLU A 68 5.33 -29.96 2.82
C GLU A 68 5.15 -31.22 3.68
N SER A 69 6.21 -32.00 3.92
CA SER A 69 6.14 -33.19 4.78
C SER A 69 5.81 -32.90 6.25
N LEU A 70 5.94 -31.64 6.69
CA LEU A 70 5.64 -31.18 8.05
C LEU A 70 4.25 -30.55 8.18
N VAL A 71 3.54 -30.30 7.06
CA VAL A 71 2.18 -29.75 7.13
C VAL A 71 1.18 -30.81 7.61
N ARG A 72 0.15 -30.35 8.32
CA ARG A 72 -1.07 -31.13 8.56
C ARG A 72 -2.30 -30.38 8.08
N LYS A 73 -3.38 -31.13 7.84
CA LYS A 73 -4.70 -30.52 7.63
C LYS A 73 -5.11 -29.71 8.88
N PRO A 74 -5.84 -28.59 8.70
CA PRO A 74 -6.43 -27.86 9.82
C PRO A 74 -7.40 -28.77 10.60
N LEU A 75 -7.47 -28.58 11.91
CA LEU A 75 -8.46 -29.25 12.75
C LEU A 75 -9.85 -28.64 12.51
N PRO A 76 -10.95 -29.34 12.84
CA PRO A 76 -12.31 -28.81 12.69
C PRO A 76 -12.52 -27.45 13.38
N GLU A 77 -11.89 -27.23 14.53
CA GLU A 77 -11.95 -25.98 15.30
C GLU A 77 -11.01 -24.87 14.77
N GLU A 78 -10.02 -25.21 13.94
CA GLU A 78 -9.10 -24.26 13.33
C GLU A 78 -9.71 -23.70 12.04
N GLU A 79 -10.86 -23.02 12.16
CA GLU A 79 -11.50 -22.41 11.00
C GLU A 79 -10.61 -21.33 10.37
N ARG A 80 -10.71 -21.18 9.04
CA ARG A 80 -10.03 -20.09 8.34
C ARG A 80 -10.78 -18.79 8.60
N SER A 81 -10.06 -17.72 8.98
CA SER A 81 -10.67 -16.41 9.18
C SER A 81 -11.34 -15.93 7.88
N THR A 82 -12.61 -15.55 7.97
CA THR A 82 -13.38 -14.97 6.86
C THR A 82 -12.86 -13.60 6.44
N HIS A 83 -12.05 -12.96 7.28
CA HIS A 83 -11.45 -11.65 7.02
C HIS A 83 -10.01 -11.73 6.56
N TRP A 84 -9.38 -12.92 6.61
CA TRP A 84 -8.01 -13.07 6.14
C TRP A 84 -7.94 -12.80 4.63
N MET A 85 -6.95 -11.99 4.25
CA MET A 85 -6.57 -11.75 2.87
C MET A 85 -5.05 -11.92 2.78
N SER A 86 -4.58 -12.60 1.74
CA SER A 86 -3.18 -12.47 1.35
C SER A 86 -2.87 -11.00 1.04
N ILE A 87 -1.60 -10.59 1.12
CA ILE A 87 -1.18 -9.23 0.72
C ILE A 87 -1.65 -8.93 -0.70
N ASP A 88 -1.58 -9.88 -1.62
CA ASP A 88 -2.02 -9.65 -3.00
C ASP A 88 -3.52 -9.35 -3.08
N GLN A 89 -4.34 -10.08 -2.32
CA GLN A 89 -5.78 -9.80 -2.23
C GLN A 89 -6.05 -8.46 -1.55
N LEU A 90 -5.34 -8.14 -0.48
CA LEU A 90 -5.45 -6.86 0.22
C LEU A 90 -5.07 -5.69 -0.71
N ARG A 91 -3.96 -5.83 -1.45
CA ARG A 91 -3.51 -4.90 -2.48
C ARG A 91 -4.57 -4.67 -3.55
N GLY A 92 -5.15 -5.75 -4.08
CA GLY A 92 -6.27 -5.65 -5.03
C GLY A 92 -7.48 -4.92 -4.44
N ARG A 93 -7.81 -5.18 -3.17
CA ARG A 93 -8.90 -4.49 -2.48
C ARG A 93 -8.62 -3.00 -2.27
N ILE A 94 -7.38 -2.61 -2.01
CA ILE A 94 -6.98 -1.20 -1.88
C ILE A 94 -7.06 -0.50 -3.24
N ILE A 95 -6.59 -1.13 -4.32
CA ILE A 95 -6.74 -0.59 -5.69
C ILE A 95 -8.22 -0.32 -5.99
N GLN A 96 -9.10 -1.29 -5.70
CA GLN A 96 -10.54 -1.11 -5.86
C GLN A 96 -11.06 0.06 -5.03
N SER A 97 -10.65 0.17 -3.76
CA SER A 97 -11.04 1.27 -2.86
C SER A 97 -10.60 2.64 -3.40
N ILE A 98 -9.39 2.77 -3.94
CA ILE A 98 -8.91 4.00 -4.59
C ILE A 98 -9.77 4.31 -5.82
N GLU A 99 -10.01 3.31 -6.65
CA GLU A 99 -10.78 3.42 -7.87
C GLU A 99 -12.24 3.86 -7.65
N GLU A 100 -12.86 3.41 -6.57
CA GLU A 100 -14.21 3.78 -6.13
C GLU A 100 -14.21 5.16 -5.46
N ALA A 101 -13.29 5.44 -4.54
CA ALA A 101 -13.28 6.69 -3.78
C ALA A 101 -12.95 7.93 -4.63
N PHE A 102 -12.17 7.76 -5.70
CA PHE A 102 -11.73 8.85 -6.58
C PHE A 102 -12.43 8.85 -7.95
N HIS A 103 -13.48 8.05 -8.16
CA HIS A 103 -14.08 7.84 -9.49
C HIS A 103 -14.55 9.12 -10.20
N ASP A 104 -15.02 10.12 -9.44
CA ASP A 104 -15.58 11.38 -9.92
C ASP A 104 -14.58 12.55 -9.92
N ILE A 105 -13.32 12.33 -9.54
CA ILE A 105 -12.34 13.40 -9.54
C ILE A 105 -11.96 13.79 -10.97
N THR A 106 -12.02 15.10 -11.23
CA THR A 106 -11.56 15.73 -12.47
C THR A 106 -10.46 16.74 -12.14
N ARG A 107 -9.64 17.08 -13.13
CA ARG A 107 -8.55 18.04 -12.94
C ARG A 107 -9.04 19.48 -12.71
N ASP A 108 -10.21 19.84 -13.22
CA ASP A 108 -10.87 21.15 -13.03
C ASP A 108 -9.93 22.36 -13.19
N GLY A 109 -9.12 22.36 -14.26
CA GLY A 109 -8.14 23.40 -14.56
C GLY A 109 -6.88 23.40 -13.70
N GLY A 110 -6.72 22.39 -12.83
CA GLY A 110 -5.50 22.16 -12.06
C GLY A 110 -4.28 21.95 -12.94
N THR A 111 -3.12 22.25 -12.36
CA THR A 111 -1.80 22.09 -12.99
C THR A 111 -1.56 20.65 -13.46
N THR A 112 -0.75 20.52 -14.51
CA THR A 112 -0.42 19.24 -15.14
C THR A 112 1.02 18.80 -14.82
N LEU A 113 1.32 17.52 -15.05
CA LEU A 113 2.66 16.99 -14.80
C LEU A 113 3.70 17.67 -15.69
N HIS A 114 3.42 17.84 -16.98
CA HIS A 114 4.36 18.52 -17.89
C HIS A 114 4.50 20.02 -17.56
N GLN A 115 3.47 20.68 -17.04
CA GLN A 115 3.60 22.07 -16.58
C GLN A 115 4.54 22.19 -15.39
N MET A 116 4.49 21.25 -14.44
CA MET A 116 5.39 21.27 -13.29
C MET A 116 6.82 20.87 -13.65
N ASP A 117 6.99 19.96 -14.60
CA ASP A 117 8.30 19.62 -15.18
C ASP A 117 8.98 20.85 -15.83
N LEU A 118 8.21 21.68 -16.54
CA LEU A 118 8.72 22.94 -17.09
C LEU A 118 9.22 23.91 -16.01
N VAL A 119 8.52 23.99 -14.87
CA VAL A 119 8.90 24.89 -13.77
C VAL A 119 10.23 24.44 -13.15
N ASP A 120 10.43 23.12 -13.02
CA ASP A 120 11.69 22.55 -12.53
C ASP A 120 12.86 22.83 -13.50
N GLY A 121 12.57 22.88 -14.80
CA GLY A 121 13.53 23.27 -15.85
C GLY A 121 13.99 24.74 -15.82
N GLY A 122 13.38 25.59 -14.98
CA GLY A 122 13.82 26.96 -14.73
C GLY A 122 12.76 28.03 -15.03
N TRP A 123 12.91 29.18 -14.36
CA TRP A 123 12.00 30.33 -14.47
C TRP A 123 12.69 31.51 -15.19
N PRO A 124 11.99 32.35 -15.98
CA PRO A 124 10.54 32.38 -16.23
C PRO A 124 10.05 31.38 -17.29
N VAL A 125 8.85 30.85 -17.08
CA VAL A 125 8.13 30.03 -18.08
C VAL A 125 7.24 30.92 -18.93
N LEU A 126 7.36 30.82 -20.26
CA LEU A 126 6.54 31.57 -21.20
C LEU A 126 5.11 31.02 -21.25
N ASP A 127 4.11 31.91 -21.40
CA ASP A 127 2.69 31.51 -21.51
C ASP A 127 2.42 30.52 -22.64
N SER A 128 3.15 30.61 -23.76
CA SER A 128 3.05 29.66 -24.87
C SER A 128 3.54 28.27 -24.46
N ALA A 129 4.73 28.18 -23.86
CA ALA A 129 5.29 26.93 -23.36
C ALA A 129 4.41 26.30 -22.27
N TRP A 130 3.82 27.12 -21.40
CA TRP A 130 2.88 26.67 -20.37
C TRP A 130 1.62 26.02 -20.94
N LYS A 131 1.08 26.59 -22.03
CA LYS A 131 -0.09 26.02 -22.75
C LYS A 131 0.28 24.75 -23.51
N GLU A 132 1.45 24.72 -24.13
CA GLU A 132 1.96 23.54 -24.85
C GLU A 132 2.20 22.37 -23.91
N ALA A 133 2.78 22.60 -22.74
CA ALA A 133 2.92 21.56 -21.72
C ALA A 133 1.56 21.04 -21.24
N ALA A 134 0.58 21.92 -21.00
CA ALA A 134 -0.76 21.48 -20.61
C ALA A 134 -1.41 20.55 -21.65
N ALA A 135 -1.13 20.78 -22.94
CA ALA A 135 -1.64 19.96 -24.03
C ALA A 135 -1.04 18.55 -24.09
N GLN A 136 0.11 18.31 -23.42
CA GLN A 136 0.72 16.98 -23.29
C GLN A 136 0.04 16.11 -22.22
N ASP A 137 -0.89 16.68 -21.44
CA ASP A 137 -1.72 15.99 -20.44
C ASP A 137 -3.22 16.08 -20.77
N PRO A 138 -3.66 15.44 -21.90
CA PRO A 138 -5.03 15.50 -22.38
C PRO A 138 -6.00 14.64 -21.55
N GLU A 139 -5.50 13.83 -20.61
CA GLU A 139 -6.32 12.87 -19.88
C GLU A 139 -7.33 13.59 -18.98
N LEU A 140 -8.62 13.34 -19.25
CA LEU A 140 -9.72 13.87 -18.44
C LEU A 140 -10.04 13.00 -17.21
N ARG A 141 -9.61 11.73 -17.25
CA ARG A 141 -9.79 10.75 -16.17
C ARG A 141 -8.44 10.22 -15.75
N TRP A 142 -8.14 10.34 -14.46
CA TRP A 142 -6.87 9.93 -13.88
C TRP A 142 -6.54 8.45 -14.12
N LYS A 143 -7.55 7.59 -14.25
CA LYS A 143 -7.37 6.14 -14.52
C LYS A 143 -6.73 5.84 -15.88
N TYR A 144 -6.78 6.78 -16.82
CA TYR A 144 -6.28 6.59 -18.18
C TYR A 144 -4.92 7.24 -18.42
N ILE A 145 -4.29 7.76 -17.37
CA ILE A 145 -2.93 8.28 -17.44
C ILE A 145 -1.98 7.10 -17.72
N PRO A 146 -1.12 7.19 -18.75
CA PRO A 146 -0.18 6.12 -19.09
C PRO A 146 0.79 5.82 -17.95
N ALA A 147 1.13 4.54 -17.77
CA ALA A 147 2.07 4.08 -16.73
C ALA A 147 3.44 4.73 -16.90
N GLU A 148 3.92 4.86 -18.14
CA GLU A 148 5.21 5.47 -18.47
C GLU A 148 5.24 6.95 -18.08
N LYS A 149 4.09 7.64 -18.19
CA LYS A 149 3.93 9.03 -17.75
C LYS A 149 4.04 9.12 -16.23
N LEU A 150 3.37 8.24 -15.50
CA LEU A 150 3.45 8.18 -14.04
C LEU A 150 4.88 7.86 -13.57
N SER A 151 5.54 6.85 -14.14
CA SER A 151 6.93 6.54 -13.80
C SER A 151 7.88 7.72 -14.09
N LYS A 152 7.73 8.40 -15.22
CA LYS A 152 8.54 9.59 -15.58
C LYS A 152 8.38 10.73 -14.56
N PHE A 153 7.16 11.01 -14.14
CA PHE A 153 6.82 12.19 -13.33
C PHE A 153 6.53 11.88 -11.86
N HIS A 154 7.04 10.77 -11.33
CA HIS A 154 6.78 10.35 -9.95
C HIS A 154 7.17 11.42 -8.91
N MET A 155 8.20 12.22 -9.16
CA MET A 155 8.59 13.33 -8.30
C MET A 155 7.78 14.62 -8.52
N SER A 156 7.06 14.76 -9.63
CA SER A 156 6.35 16.00 -9.97
C SER A 156 5.08 16.21 -9.16
N LEU A 157 4.55 15.15 -8.54
CA LEU A 157 3.32 15.16 -7.74
C LEU A 157 3.37 16.24 -6.64
N VAL A 158 4.54 16.46 -6.04
CA VAL A 158 4.73 17.39 -4.91
C VAL A 158 4.68 18.86 -5.31
N PHE A 159 4.78 19.18 -6.60
CA PHE A 159 4.76 20.56 -7.10
C PHE A 159 3.40 21.01 -7.61
N LEU A 160 2.47 20.07 -7.86
CA LEU A 160 1.13 20.38 -8.35
C LEU A 160 0.36 21.26 -7.35
N ASP A 161 -0.50 22.12 -7.88
CA ASP A 161 -1.55 22.78 -7.12
C ASP A 161 -2.57 21.77 -6.56
N ASP A 162 -3.45 22.20 -5.65
CA ASP A 162 -4.40 21.28 -5.00
C ASP A 162 -5.27 20.50 -5.98
N LYS A 163 -5.72 21.14 -7.06
CA LYS A 163 -6.61 20.51 -8.04
C LYS A 163 -5.86 19.46 -8.87
N GLY A 164 -4.68 19.79 -9.38
CA GLY A 164 -3.80 18.86 -10.06
C GLY A 164 -3.43 17.70 -9.13
N TYR A 165 -3.00 18.01 -7.91
CA TYR A 165 -2.62 17.02 -6.91
C TYR A 165 -3.75 16.01 -6.66
N LEU A 166 -4.97 16.46 -6.36
CA LEU A 166 -6.10 15.56 -6.10
C LEU A 166 -6.47 14.71 -7.33
N PHE A 167 -6.24 15.22 -8.54
CA PHE A 167 -6.44 14.47 -9.78
C PHE A 167 -5.38 13.39 -10.00
N TYR A 168 -4.09 13.70 -9.83
CA TYR A 168 -3.00 12.77 -10.10
C TYR A 168 -2.73 11.78 -8.95
N LEU A 169 -3.01 12.16 -7.70
CA LEU A 169 -2.81 11.32 -6.51
C LEU A 169 -3.35 9.89 -6.64
N PRO A 170 -4.63 9.65 -7.00
CA PRO A 170 -5.14 8.28 -7.15
C PRO A 170 -4.48 7.50 -8.28
N ALA A 171 -4.01 8.17 -9.34
CA ALA A 171 -3.28 7.52 -10.42
C ALA A 171 -1.92 7.00 -9.93
N PHE A 172 -1.18 7.82 -9.19
CA PHE A 172 0.10 7.43 -8.59
C PHE A 172 -0.06 6.33 -7.54
N MET A 173 -1.05 6.43 -6.63
CA MET A 173 -1.30 5.38 -5.64
C MET A 173 -1.64 4.04 -6.32
N ARG A 174 -2.50 4.08 -7.35
CA ARG A 174 -2.86 2.88 -8.12
C ARG A 174 -1.65 2.30 -8.86
N HIS A 175 -0.86 3.15 -9.54
CA HIS A 175 0.33 2.73 -10.27
C HIS A 175 1.35 2.06 -9.35
N ALA A 176 1.67 2.68 -8.21
CA ALA A 176 2.58 2.14 -7.21
C ALA A 176 2.15 0.75 -6.70
N LEU A 177 0.86 0.52 -6.45
CA LEU A 177 0.35 -0.80 -6.05
C LEU A 177 0.43 -1.83 -7.18
N MET A 178 0.26 -1.42 -8.43
CA MET A 178 0.32 -2.29 -9.61
C MET A 178 1.75 -2.69 -9.98
N THR A 179 2.74 -1.80 -9.80
CA THR A 179 4.14 -2.03 -10.18
C THR A 179 5.02 -2.53 -9.05
N ALA A 180 4.55 -2.47 -7.81
CA ALA A 180 5.26 -3.05 -6.68
C ALA A 180 5.59 -4.53 -6.90
N THR A 181 6.87 -4.85 -6.76
CA THR A 181 7.43 -6.20 -6.72
C THR A 181 7.01 -6.94 -5.45
N SER A 182 7.33 -8.23 -5.36
CA SER A 182 6.99 -9.10 -4.21
C SER A 182 7.47 -8.60 -2.85
N ASP A 183 8.52 -7.78 -2.84
CA ASP A 183 9.14 -7.14 -1.68
C ASP A 183 8.74 -5.65 -1.53
N LEU A 184 7.87 -5.12 -2.41
CA LEU A 184 7.43 -3.72 -2.40
C LEU A 184 8.58 -2.68 -2.40
N SER A 185 9.78 -3.07 -2.84
CA SER A 185 11.02 -2.27 -2.73
C SER A 185 11.27 -1.31 -3.91
N CYS A 186 10.38 -1.25 -4.91
CA CYS A 186 10.61 -0.49 -6.13
C CYS A 186 10.35 1.02 -5.97
N SER A 187 11.28 1.87 -6.44
CA SER A 187 11.33 3.33 -6.32
C SER A 187 10.09 4.13 -6.78
N GLU A 188 9.15 3.54 -7.50
CA GLU A 188 8.00 4.28 -8.09
C GLU A 188 6.95 4.75 -7.06
N HIS A 189 6.98 4.22 -5.83
CA HIS A 189 6.06 4.64 -4.78
C HIS A 189 6.56 5.84 -3.94
N GLU A 190 7.85 6.19 -4.03
CA GLU A 190 8.46 7.20 -3.16
C GLU A 190 7.80 8.57 -3.30
N GLY A 191 7.50 9.01 -4.52
CA GLY A 191 6.87 10.32 -4.75
C GLY A 191 5.47 10.44 -4.14
N ALA A 192 4.66 9.38 -4.25
CA ALA A 192 3.32 9.33 -3.68
C ALA A 192 3.34 9.21 -2.15
N LEU A 193 4.20 8.36 -1.60
CA LEU A 193 4.34 8.28 -0.14
C LEU A 193 4.86 9.61 0.43
N TRP A 194 5.89 10.20 -0.18
CA TRP A 194 6.46 11.46 0.30
C TRP A 194 5.45 12.62 0.32
N SER A 195 4.53 12.66 -0.65
CA SER A 195 3.49 13.69 -0.70
C SER A 195 2.36 13.49 0.31
N ILE A 196 2.22 12.28 0.88
CA ILE A 196 1.13 11.87 1.78
C ILE A 196 1.61 11.71 3.23
N ASP A 197 2.92 11.51 3.44
CA ASP A 197 3.56 11.05 4.67
C ASP A 197 3.16 11.85 5.93
N SER A 198 3.17 13.16 5.82
CA SER A 198 2.79 14.10 6.90
C SER A 198 1.30 14.05 7.27
N GLY A 199 0.47 13.40 6.46
CA GLY A 199 -0.97 13.21 6.66
C GLY A 199 -1.81 14.50 6.68
N PRO A 200 -3.07 14.43 7.17
CA PRO A 200 -4.01 15.56 7.12
C PRO A 200 -3.53 16.84 7.84
N GLY A 201 -2.54 16.72 8.73
CA GLY A 201 -1.91 17.84 9.42
C GLY A 201 -0.83 18.58 8.62
N ASP A 202 -0.46 18.09 7.43
CA ASP A 202 0.59 18.67 6.60
C ASP A 202 0.30 20.14 6.25
N LYS A 203 1.30 21.01 6.44
CA LYS A 203 1.13 22.45 6.19
C LYS A 203 1.15 22.82 4.70
N TYR A 204 1.75 22.02 3.85
CA TYR A 204 1.85 22.24 2.41
C TYR A 204 0.64 21.67 1.65
N ARG A 205 -0.02 20.64 2.20
CA ARG A 205 -1.15 19.93 1.59
C ARG A 205 -2.45 20.02 2.38
N ARG A 206 -2.52 20.89 3.39
CA ARG A 206 -3.71 21.12 4.22
C ARG A 206 -4.98 21.34 3.40
N ASP A 207 -4.91 22.21 2.40
CA ASP A 207 -6.08 22.62 1.63
C ASP A 207 -6.56 21.51 0.68
N ALA A 208 -5.63 20.74 0.10
CA ALA A 208 -5.96 19.53 -0.65
C ALA A 208 -6.60 18.47 0.27
N PHE A 209 -6.01 18.19 1.44
CA PHE A 209 -6.52 17.18 2.37
C PHE A 209 -7.86 17.57 3.00
N ALA A 210 -8.10 18.85 3.23
CA ALA A 210 -9.40 19.35 3.70
C ALA A 210 -10.55 19.10 2.70
N LYS A 211 -10.24 18.92 1.41
CA LYS A 211 -11.22 18.62 0.36
C LYS A 211 -11.55 17.13 0.26
N LEU A 212 -10.78 16.26 0.90
CA LEU A 212 -11.00 14.81 0.84
C LEU A 212 -12.24 14.41 1.64
N ASN A 213 -13.09 13.58 1.05
CA ASN A 213 -14.18 12.93 1.79
C ASN A 213 -13.67 11.68 2.55
N THR A 214 -14.53 11.08 3.36
CA THR A 214 -14.17 9.91 4.18
C THR A 214 -13.68 8.71 3.34
N PRO A 215 -14.37 8.26 2.27
CA PRO A 215 -13.85 7.21 1.40
C PRO A 215 -12.46 7.48 0.83
N GLN A 216 -12.17 8.73 0.44
CA GLN A 216 -10.87 9.11 -0.11
C GLN A 216 -9.76 9.04 0.96
N ARG A 217 -10.01 9.55 2.17
CA ARG A 217 -9.07 9.42 3.29
C ARG A 217 -8.83 7.95 3.65
N GLN A 218 -9.88 7.13 3.65
CA GLN A 218 -9.77 5.68 3.90
C GLN A 218 -8.92 4.97 2.85
N ALA A 219 -9.08 5.32 1.57
CA ALA A 219 -8.28 4.75 0.49
C ALA A 219 -6.79 5.16 0.62
N ILE A 220 -6.51 6.42 0.96
CA ILE A 220 -5.15 6.91 1.21
C ILE A 220 -4.55 6.21 2.44
N ALA A 221 -5.30 6.11 3.54
CA ALA A 221 -4.83 5.45 4.76
C ALA A 221 -4.47 3.98 4.52
N ALA A 222 -5.30 3.26 3.74
CA ALA A 222 -5.01 1.88 3.37
C ALA A 222 -3.79 1.76 2.46
N PHE A 223 -3.63 2.67 1.50
CA PHE A 223 -2.43 2.77 0.65
C PHE A 223 -1.16 2.96 1.49
N VAL A 224 -1.15 3.95 2.38
CA VAL A 224 -0.01 4.20 3.28
C VAL A 224 0.29 2.97 4.13
N GLN A 225 -0.73 2.36 4.72
CA GLN A 225 -0.54 1.27 5.67
C GLN A 225 -0.05 -0.03 5.02
N ILE A 226 -0.38 -0.33 3.76
CA ILE A 226 0.16 -1.53 3.08
C ILE A 226 1.66 -1.38 2.79
N PHE A 227 2.14 -0.18 2.45
CA PHE A 227 3.57 0.06 2.30
C PHE A 227 4.30 0.01 3.64
N ILE A 228 3.71 0.55 4.72
CA ILE A 228 4.28 0.40 6.08
C ILE A 228 4.33 -1.05 6.50
N LEU A 229 3.28 -1.83 6.20
CA LEU A 229 3.24 -3.25 6.50
C LEU A 229 4.38 -3.98 5.80
N CYS A 230 4.70 -3.63 4.55
CA CYS A 230 5.64 -4.39 3.72
C CYS A 230 7.04 -3.81 3.59
N ALA A 231 7.32 -2.64 4.18
CA ALA A 231 8.61 -1.97 4.04
C ALA A 231 9.68 -2.60 4.95
N GLU A 232 10.64 -3.29 4.34
CA GLU A 232 11.94 -3.65 4.93
C GLU A 232 13.07 -2.78 4.35
N ASP A 233 14.01 -2.38 5.21
CA ASP A 233 15.34 -1.78 4.92
C ASP A 233 15.44 -0.68 3.84
N CYS A 234 14.32 -0.15 3.34
CA CYS A 234 14.35 1.05 2.53
C CYS A 234 14.67 2.21 3.49
N LEU A 235 15.94 2.64 3.50
CA LEU A 235 16.45 3.75 4.33
C LEU A 235 15.58 5.01 4.21
N SER A 236 14.88 5.21 3.08
CA SER A 236 13.92 6.30 2.88
C SER A 236 12.59 6.08 3.63
N CYS A 237 12.11 4.84 3.77
CA CYS A 237 10.90 4.45 4.51
C CYS A 237 11.15 4.22 6.02
N HIS A 238 12.37 3.82 6.40
CA HIS A 238 12.72 3.44 7.78
C HIS A 238 12.58 4.63 8.77
N CYS A 239 12.86 5.85 8.31
CA CYS A 239 12.78 7.06 9.14
C CYS A 239 11.35 7.59 9.36
N ARG A 240 10.33 7.03 8.69
CA ARG A 240 8.97 7.61 8.61
C ARG A 240 7.88 6.76 9.27
N LYS A 241 8.17 5.49 9.62
CA LYS A 241 7.17 4.49 10.00
C LYS A 241 6.22 4.92 11.13
N LYS A 242 6.70 5.56 12.21
CA LYS A 242 5.85 5.84 13.39
C LYS A 242 4.95 7.07 13.23
N GLU A 243 5.46 8.16 12.68
CA GLU A 243 4.71 9.42 12.58
C GLU A 243 3.64 9.32 11.49
N THR A 244 4.01 8.80 10.33
CA THR A 244 3.11 8.55 9.20
C THR A 244 2.00 7.58 9.52
N GLN A 245 2.31 6.48 10.22
CA GLN A 245 1.32 5.51 10.67
C GLN A 245 0.27 6.18 11.58
N ASN A 246 0.71 6.98 12.55
CA ASN A 246 -0.20 7.67 13.47
C ASN A 246 -1.12 8.67 12.77
N ASN A 247 -0.63 9.35 11.72
CA ASN A 247 -1.39 10.38 11.01
C ASN A 247 -2.61 9.84 10.25
N TRP A 248 -2.57 8.58 9.80
CA TRP A 248 -3.62 7.97 8.98
C TRP A 248 -4.40 6.85 9.69
N ASN A 249 -3.95 6.39 10.86
CA ASN A 249 -4.58 5.30 11.62
C ASN A 249 -6.08 5.54 11.91
N ALA A 250 -6.47 6.79 12.17
CA ALA A 250 -7.86 7.16 12.45
C ALA A 250 -8.80 6.86 11.27
N ASP A 251 -8.30 7.05 10.03
CA ASP A 251 -9.03 6.83 8.80
C ASP A 251 -8.83 5.41 8.24
N LEU A 252 -8.12 4.50 8.91
CA LEU A 252 -7.87 3.16 8.37
C LEU A 252 -9.20 2.37 8.24
N PRO A 253 -9.54 1.85 7.05
CA PRO A 253 -10.84 1.21 6.80
C PRO A 253 -10.97 -0.14 7.49
N SER A 254 -12.22 -0.55 7.74
CA SER A 254 -12.54 -1.78 8.48
C SER A 254 -11.96 -3.04 7.81
N PHE A 255 -12.04 -3.14 6.48
CA PHE A 255 -11.50 -4.31 5.76
C PHE A 255 -10.00 -4.50 6.00
N PHE A 256 -9.26 -3.39 6.11
CA PHE A 256 -7.81 -3.44 6.34
C PHE A 256 -7.52 -3.86 7.78
N LYS A 257 -8.22 -3.25 8.76
CA LYS A 257 -8.10 -3.62 10.18
C LYS A 257 -8.38 -5.10 10.40
N LEU A 258 -9.46 -5.61 9.81
CA LEU A 258 -9.87 -7.00 9.93
C LEU A 258 -8.93 -7.99 9.24
N ALA A 259 -8.25 -7.57 8.15
CA ALA A 259 -7.25 -8.41 7.49
C ALA A 259 -5.99 -8.63 8.34
N LEU A 260 -5.74 -7.76 9.33
CA LEU A 260 -4.60 -7.85 10.26
C LEU A 260 -4.93 -8.56 11.58
N THR A 261 -6.19 -8.96 11.82
CA THR A 261 -6.67 -9.57 13.08
C THR A 261 -7.06 -11.03 12.92
#